data_AF-A0A967N3D3-F1
#
_entry.id   AF-A0A967N3D3-F1
#
_cell.length_a   1.000
_cell.length_b   1.000
_cell.length_c   1.000
_cell.angle_alpha   90.00
_cell.angle_beta   90.00
_cell.angle_gamma   90.00
#
_symmetry.space_group_name_H-M   'P 1'
#
loop_
_entity.id
_entity.type
_entity.pdbx_description
1 polymer ?
#
loop_
_entity_poly.entity_id
_entity_poly.type
_entity_poly.pdbx_seq_one_letter_code
_entity_poly.pdbx_strand_id
1 'polypeptide(L)'
;MKTTTKIGGVGLLGVVSVLAAAPATAQEALPAGGTTEASASVLASEARERANQAGEFLQAGALLREAAQLRGTDDPEAVRDLRDAALFAFYGGNRQQAVADMATAGARAADLRQQ
;
A
#
# COMPACT_ATOMS: atom_id res chain seq x y z
N MET A 1 41.02 -15.41 -42.84
CA MET A 1 40.29 -16.70 -42.68
C MET A 1 38.82 -16.40 -42.89
N LYS A 2 38.22 -16.74 -44.05
CA LYS A 2 37.33 -17.92 -44.25
C LYS A 2 36.44 -18.12 -43.02
N THR A 3 35.14 -17.82 -43.05
CA THR A 3 34.13 -18.73 -43.64
C THR A 3 32.83 -18.05 -44.06
N THR A 4 32.48 -18.30 -45.32
CA THR A 4 31.16 -18.50 -45.92
C THR A 4 30.15 -19.21 -44.97
N THR A 5 28.85 -18.94 -45.10
CA THR A 5 27.83 -19.91 -45.60
C THR A 5 26.39 -19.51 -45.27
N LYS A 6 25.56 -19.64 -46.30
CA LYS A 6 24.10 -19.48 -46.40
C LYS A 6 23.32 -20.44 -45.46
N ILE A 7 21.99 -20.29 -45.47
CA ILE A 7 20.91 -21.30 -45.54
C ILE A 7 19.79 -20.78 -44.61
N GLY A 8 18.55 -20.51 -45.04
CA GLY A 8 17.79 -21.18 -46.10
C GLY A 8 16.86 -22.24 -45.52
N GLY A 9 15.77 -21.82 -44.87
CA GLY A 9 14.49 -22.53 -44.94
C GLY A 9 14.18 -23.63 -43.92
N VAL A 10 12.89 -23.99 -43.98
CA VAL A 10 12.18 -25.15 -43.39
C VAL A 10 11.95 -25.00 -41.88
N GLY A 11 10.72 -24.88 -41.35
CA GLY A 11 9.50 -25.58 -41.68
C GLY A 11 9.23 -26.61 -40.57
N LEU A 12 8.33 -26.30 -39.63
CA LEU A 12 7.75 -27.28 -38.71
C LEU A 12 6.31 -26.82 -38.42
N LEU A 13 5.32 -27.41 -39.07
CA LEU A 13 4.58 -28.59 -38.58
C LEU A 13 4.00 -28.37 -37.18
N GLY A 14 2.68 -28.13 -37.17
CA GLY A 14 1.74 -28.81 -36.27
C GLY A 14 1.89 -28.55 -34.78
N VAL A 15 1.08 -27.63 -34.27
CA VAL A 15 0.53 -27.76 -32.92
C VAL A 15 -0.98 -27.74 -33.03
N VAL A 16 -1.55 -28.95 -33.09
CA VAL A 16 -2.94 -29.20 -32.73
C VAL A 16 -2.97 -29.40 -31.22
N SER A 17 -4.03 -28.91 -30.58
CA SER A 17 -4.40 -29.07 -29.16
C SER A 17 -3.76 -28.04 -28.23
N VAL A 18 -4.45 -27.39 -27.30
CA VAL A 18 -5.65 -27.79 -26.55
C VAL A 18 -6.49 -26.53 -26.29
N LEU A 19 -7.78 -26.57 -26.67
CA LEU A 19 -8.78 -25.65 -26.12
C LEU A 19 -9.02 -26.08 -24.66
N ALA A 20 -8.20 -25.60 -23.75
CA ALA A 20 -8.43 -25.75 -22.32
C ALA A 20 -9.49 -24.71 -21.95
N ALA A 21 -10.74 -25.15 -21.90
CA ALA A 21 -11.79 -24.43 -21.20
C ALA A 21 -11.37 -24.34 -19.73
N ALA A 22 -10.69 -23.24 -19.38
CA ALA A 22 -10.49 -22.89 -17.98
C ALA A 22 -11.89 -22.72 -17.37
N PRO A 23 -12.20 -23.38 -16.24
CA PRO A 23 -13.40 -23.03 -15.51
C PRO A 23 -13.26 -21.56 -15.16
N ALA A 24 -14.23 -20.75 -15.59
CA ALA A 24 -14.43 -19.42 -15.04
C ALA A 24 -14.65 -19.61 -13.55
N THR A 25 -13.57 -19.52 -12.77
CA THR A 25 -13.68 -19.25 -11.34
C THR A 25 -14.43 -17.94 -11.27
N ALA A 26 -15.71 -18.03 -10.91
CA ALA A 26 -16.47 -16.89 -10.45
C ALA A 26 -15.60 -16.24 -9.37
N GLN A 27 -14.95 -15.15 -9.76
CA GLN A 27 -14.19 -14.32 -8.86
C GLN A 27 -15.27 -13.66 -8.01
N GLU A 28 -15.63 -14.32 -6.91
CA GLU A 28 -16.40 -13.71 -5.84
C GLU A 28 -15.64 -12.43 -5.50
N ALA A 29 -16.21 -11.30 -5.92
CA ALA A 29 -15.65 -10.00 -5.65
C ALA A 29 -15.67 -9.84 -4.13
N LEU A 30 -14.54 -10.19 -3.51
CA LEU A 30 -14.24 -9.79 -2.14
C LEU A 30 -14.57 -8.30 -2.06
N PRO A 31 -15.38 -7.86 -1.07
CA PRO A 31 -15.65 -6.45 -0.91
C PRO A 31 -14.29 -5.77 -0.77
N ALA A 32 -13.96 -4.88 -1.71
CA ALA A 32 -12.63 -4.26 -1.84
C ALA A 32 -12.19 -3.48 -0.58
N GLY A 33 -13.11 -3.25 0.37
CA GLY A 33 -12.81 -2.69 1.70
C GLY A 33 -12.08 -3.66 2.64
N GLY A 34 -12.37 -4.96 2.60
CA GLY A 34 -11.89 -5.91 3.63
C GLY A 34 -10.38 -6.15 3.62
N THR A 35 -9.75 -6.10 2.44
CA THR A 35 -8.29 -6.21 2.30
C THR A 35 -7.58 -4.92 2.68
N THR A 36 -8.19 -3.77 2.39
CA THR A 36 -7.57 -2.46 2.54
C THR A 36 -7.52 -2.02 4.00
N GLU A 37 -8.59 -2.25 4.76
CA GLU A 37 -8.64 -2.01 6.20
C GLU A 37 -7.73 -2.96 6.99
N ALA A 38 -7.67 -4.23 6.57
CA ALA A 38 -6.77 -5.21 7.18
C ALA A 38 -5.30 -4.81 6.97
N SER A 39 -4.92 -4.41 5.75
CA SER A 39 -3.58 -3.91 5.44
C SER A 39 -3.24 -2.65 6.25
N ALA A 40 -4.16 -1.69 6.36
CA ALA A 40 -3.94 -0.50 7.18
C ALA A 40 -3.71 -0.83 8.65
N SER A 41 -4.46 -1.80 9.19
CA SER A 41 -4.34 -2.23 10.59
C SER A 41 -3.01 -2.95 10.87
N VAL A 42 -2.51 -3.73 9.91
CA VAL A 42 -1.18 -4.35 9.98
C VAL A 42 -0.09 -3.27 9.99
N LEU A 43 -0.15 -2.29 9.08
CA LEU A 43 0.82 -1.19 9.01
C LEU A 43 0.83 -0.36 10.31
N ALA A 44 -0.34 -0.04 10.86
CA ALA A 44 -0.44 0.69 12.12
C ALA A 44 0.13 -0.09 13.30
N SER A 45 -0.01 -1.42 13.30
CA SER A 45 0.57 -2.30 14.33
C SER A 45 2.10 -2.36 14.21
N GLU A 46 2.62 -2.57 13.00
CA GLU A 46 4.07 -2.56 12.73
C GLU A 46 4.70 -1.22 13.11
N ALA A 47 4.04 -0.10 12.80
CA ALA A 47 4.49 1.22 13.20
C ALA A 47 4.69 1.35 14.71
N ARG A 48 3.71 0.88 15.50
CA ARG A 48 3.77 0.93 16.97
C ARG A 48 4.88 0.02 17.49
N GLU A 49 5.06 -1.16 16.91
CA GLU A 49 6.16 -2.05 17.26
C GLU A 49 7.52 -1.41 17.02
N ARG A 50 7.74 -0.79 15.85
CA ARG A 50 8.99 -0.09 15.52
C ARG A 50 9.27 1.08 16.45
N ALA A 51 8.26 1.88 16.75
CA ALA A 51 8.38 2.98 17.70
C ALA A 51 8.79 2.49 19.11
N ASN A 52 8.21 1.38 19.57
CA ASN A 52 8.44 0.84 20.90
C ASN A 52 9.77 0.08 21.04
N GLN A 53 10.18 -0.66 20.00
CA GLN A 53 11.35 -1.56 20.09
C GLN A 53 12.66 -0.86 19.71
N ALA A 54 12.62 -0.01 18.68
CA ALA A 54 13.83 0.53 18.07
C ALA A 54 13.94 2.06 18.15
N GLY A 55 12.90 2.75 18.66
CA GLY A 55 12.83 4.21 18.63
C GLY A 55 12.83 4.77 17.20
N GLU A 56 12.45 3.95 16.22
CA GLU A 56 12.44 4.28 14.79
C GLU A 56 11.22 5.15 14.43
N PHE A 57 11.08 6.29 15.10
CA PHE A 57 9.90 7.13 15.02
C PHE A 57 9.59 7.60 13.58
N LEU A 58 10.62 7.96 12.79
CA LEU A 58 10.39 8.42 11.42
C LEU A 58 9.82 7.33 10.51
N GLN A 59 10.24 6.07 10.72
CA GLN A 59 9.74 4.93 9.94
C GLN A 59 8.34 4.53 10.41
N ALA A 60 8.12 4.51 11.73
CA ALA A 60 6.79 4.32 12.30
C ALA A 60 5.77 5.36 11.79
N GLY A 61 6.17 6.63 11.73
CA GLY A 61 5.32 7.70 11.19
C GLY A 61 5.07 7.57 9.67
N ALA A 62 5.97 6.95 8.91
CA ALA A 62 5.73 6.65 7.49
C ALA A 62 4.66 5.56 7.31
N LEU A 63 4.76 4.47 8.06
CA LEU A 63 3.80 3.37 8.04
C LEU A 63 2.39 3.83 8.44
N LEU A 64 2.27 4.71 9.44
CA LEU A 64 0.98 5.27 9.83
C LEU A 64 0.37 6.19 8.75
N ARG A 65 1.18 6.97 8.03
CA ARG A 65 0.67 7.75 6.90
C ARG A 65 0.15 6.86 5.78
N GLU A 66 0.81 5.74 5.52
CA GLU A 66 0.35 4.74 4.55
C GLU A 66 -0.96 4.07 5.03
N ALA A 67 -1.05 3.67 6.29
CA ALA A 67 -2.28 3.16 6.88
C ALA A 67 -3.45 4.16 6.73
N ALA A 68 -3.22 5.44 7.03
CA ALA A 68 -4.22 6.49 6.87
C ALA A 68 -4.64 6.75 5.42
N GLN A 69 -3.76 6.49 4.45
CA GLN A 69 -4.10 6.59 3.02
C GLN A 69 -4.99 5.43 2.59
N LEU A 70 -4.71 4.22 3.08
CA LEU A 70 -5.51 3.02 2.78
C LEU A 70 -6.93 3.10 3.36
N ARG A 71 -7.08 3.61 4.59
CA ARG A 71 -8.38 3.75 5.27
C ARG A 71 -9.35 4.73 4.61
N GLY A 72 -8.88 5.58 3.71
CA GLY A 72 -9.70 6.63 3.08
C GLY A 72 -9.94 7.85 3.96
N THR A 73 -10.66 8.84 3.43
CA THR A 73 -10.90 10.13 4.11
C THR A 73 -12.00 10.07 5.15
N ASP A 74 -12.95 9.14 5.00
CA ASP A 74 -14.15 9.03 5.83
C ASP A 74 -13.98 8.08 7.04
N ASP A 75 -12.81 7.46 7.20
CA ASP A 75 -12.51 6.60 8.34
C ASP A 75 -11.89 7.43 9.50
N PRO A 76 -12.53 7.47 10.69
CA PRO A 76 -11.98 8.14 11.86
C PRO A 76 -10.65 7.55 12.36
N GLU A 77 -10.34 6.28 12.07
CA GLU A 77 -9.03 5.69 12.39
C GLU A 77 -7.92 6.31 11.52
N ALA A 78 -8.21 6.77 10.30
CA ALA A 78 -7.23 7.47 9.47
C ALA A 78 -6.77 8.80 10.11
N VAL A 79 -7.67 9.49 10.82
CA VAL A 79 -7.32 10.69 11.61
C VAL A 79 -6.37 10.33 12.75
N ARG A 80 -6.61 9.20 13.43
CA ARG A 80 -5.74 8.73 14.52
C ARG A 80 -4.36 8.35 14.01
N ASP A 81 -4.30 7.62 12.89
CA ASP A 81 -3.05 7.24 12.26
C ASP A 81 -2.22 8.49 11.86
N LEU A 82 -2.84 9.52 11.27
CA LEU A 82 -2.16 10.79 10.95
C LEU A 82 -1.70 11.55 12.20
N ARG A 83 -2.50 11.57 13.27
CA ARG A 83 -2.11 12.19 14.54
C ARG A 83 -0.89 11.48 15.14
N ASP A 84 -0.90 10.16 15.14
CA ASP A 84 0.20 9.37 15.69
C ASP A 84 1.46 9.48 14.82
N ALA A 85 1.30 9.57 13.49
CA ALA A 85 2.39 9.90 12.57
C ALA A 85 3.01 11.27 12.88
N ALA A 86 2.18 12.28 13.16
CA ALA A 86 2.65 13.60 13.55
C ALA A 86 3.46 13.56 14.85
N LEU A 87 3.02 12.80 15.85
CA LEU A 87 3.73 12.61 17.11
C LEU A 87 5.09 11.94 16.88
N PHE A 88 5.15 10.90 16.07
CA PHE A 88 6.41 10.24 15.76
C PHE A 88 7.35 11.10 14.91
N ALA A 89 6.83 11.88 13.96
CA ALA A 89 7.63 12.87 13.25
C ALA A 89 8.24 13.91 14.20
N PHE A 90 7.48 14.35 15.21
CA PHE A 90 7.97 15.27 16.24
C PHE A 90 9.07 14.64 17.09
N TYR A 91 8.87 13.42 17.60
CA TYR A 91 9.89 12.70 18.38
C TYR A 91 11.14 12.37 17.57
N GLY A 92 11.00 12.11 16.27
CA GLY A 92 12.11 11.92 15.34
C GLY A 92 12.80 13.23 14.91
N GLY A 93 12.39 14.39 15.43
CA GLY A 93 13.01 15.69 15.14
C GLY A 93 12.53 16.38 13.86
N ASN A 94 11.59 15.79 13.11
CA ASN A 94 11.03 16.39 11.90
C ASN A 94 9.75 17.19 12.20
N ARG A 95 9.94 18.39 12.76
CA ARG A 95 8.84 19.28 13.17
C ARG A 95 7.97 19.76 12.01
N GLN A 96 8.55 19.96 10.83
CA GLN A 96 7.78 20.39 9.65
C GLN A 96 6.78 19.33 9.22
N GLN A 97 7.23 18.06 9.15
CA GLN A 97 6.34 16.94 8.86
C GLN A 97 5.28 16.77 9.94
N ALA A 98 5.65 16.90 11.22
CA ALA A 98 4.69 16.81 12.32
C ALA A 98 3.54 17.83 12.20
N VAL A 99 3.85 19.08 11.84
CA VAL A 99 2.83 20.11 11.61
C VAL A 99 1.96 19.77 10.40
N ALA A 100 2.56 19.30 9.30
CA ALA A 100 1.82 18.92 8.10
C ALA A 100 0.85 17.75 8.35
N ASP A 101 1.31 16.71 9.06
CA ASP A 101 0.49 15.54 9.40
C ASP A 101 -0.65 15.93 10.35
N MET A 102 -0.37 16.78 11.35
CA MET A 102 -1.40 17.27 12.28
C MET A 102 -2.44 18.16 11.57
N ALA A 103 -2.00 19.02 10.63
CA ALA A 103 -2.92 19.84 9.83
C ALA A 103 -3.83 18.95 8.97
N THR A 104 -3.28 17.90 8.37
CA THR A 104 -4.04 16.92 7.58
C THR A 104 -5.05 16.16 8.45
N ALA A 105 -4.63 15.71 9.64
CA ALA A 105 -5.53 15.06 10.60
C ALA A 105 -6.67 16.01 11.01
N GLY A 106 -6.35 17.28 11.28
CA GLY A 106 -7.33 18.31 11.63
C GLY A 106 -8.34 18.60 10.51
N ALA A 107 -7.88 18.66 9.26
CA ALA A 107 -8.75 18.84 8.09
C ALA A 107 -9.74 17.67 7.96
N ARG A 108 -9.24 16.42 7.97
CA ARG A 108 -10.10 15.23 7.90
C ARG A 108 -11.10 15.16 9.06
N ALA A 109 -10.66 15.47 10.28
CA ALA A 109 -11.54 15.51 11.44
C ALA A 109 -12.62 16.61 11.34
N ALA A 110 -12.35 17.70 10.63
CA ALA A 110 -13.35 18.72 10.35
C ALA A 110 -14.37 18.23 9.32
N ASP A 111 -13.91 17.59 8.25
CA ASP A 111 -14.77 17.03 7.20
C ASP A 111 -15.72 15.96 7.77
N LEU A 112 -15.21 15.05 8.61
CA LEU A 112 -16.01 14.03 9.29
C LEU A 112 -17.14 14.60 10.18
N ARG A 113 -16.97 15.81 10.71
CA ARG A 113 -18.01 16.46 11.54
C ARG A 113 -19.11 17.13 10.72
N GLN A 114 -18.89 17.31 9.41
CA GLN A 114 -19.85 17.95 8.51
C GLN A 114 -20.76 16.94 7.80
N GLN A 115 -20.47 15.64 7.93
CA GLN A 115 -21.29 14.53 7.44
C GLN A 115 -22.36 14.17 8.48
#